data_AF-A0AAU5LFI6-F1
#
_entry.id   AF-A0AAU5LFI6-F1
#
_cell.length_a   1.000
_cell.length_b   1.000
_cell.length_c   1.000
_cell.angle_alpha   90.00
_cell.angle_beta   90.00
_cell.angle_gamma   90.00
#
_symmetry.space_group_name_H-M   'P 1'
#
loop_
_entity.id
_entity.type
_entity.pdbx_description
1 polymer ?
#
loop_
_entity_poly.entity_id
_entity_poly.type
_entity_poly.pdbx_seq_one_letter_code
_entity_poly.pdbx_strand_id
1 'polypeptide(L)'
;MLERLRGILTVDAAFFATVDPATLLFTSAVADEPLRAVTAEFLANEFGRADVNKFALLAEAADPVSSLDHATRGDRAASSRSVEVMTPLGLGDELRAALISGGRCWGVICLHREDAEFGFSERDLSVVRRLGPHLAEGLRRSLLVGSDLQESAGPGVIVLDAELAIVSISPEAEYWLSELSEQRSRADLPVAVRMAAVQLRRLSTSCTCRRTRFRSTCGRRTKRSASAAGGS
;
A
#
# COMPACT_ATOMS: atom_id res chain seq x y z
N MET A 1 -1.03 -12.22 10.06
CA MET A 1 -0.75 -10.98 10.84
C MET A 1 -2.05 -10.31 11.27
N LEU A 2 -2.89 -9.91 10.31
CA LEU A 2 -4.20 -9.29 10.55
C LEU A 2 -5.12 -10.13 11.48
N GLU A 3 -5.17 -11.45 11.29
CA GLU A 3 -5.97 -12.35 12.15
C GLU A 3 -5.56 -12.31 13.64
N ARG A 4 -4.27 -12.13 13.95
CA ARG A 4 -3.80 -12.04 15.34
C ARG A 4 -4.16 -10.70 15.99
N LEU A 5 -4.27 -9.62 15.20
CA LEU A 5 -4.72 -8.32 15.71
C LEU A 5 -6.20 -8.35 16.10
N ARG A 6 -7.04 -9.07 15.34
CA ARG A 6 -8.47 -9.26 15.66
C ARG A 6 -8.72 -10.00 16.96
N GLY A 7 -7.77 -10.79 17.44
CA GLY A 7 -7.85 -11.44 18.75
C GLY A 7 -7.56 -10.51 19.94
N ILE A 8 -7.10 -9.28 19.69
CA ILE A 8 -6.66 -8.31 20.71
C ILE A 8 -7.50 -7.03 20.66
N LEU A 9 -7.98 -6.67 19.47
CA LEU A 9 -8.77 -5.47 19.19
C LEU A 9 -10.03 -5.85 18.42
N THR A 10 -11.17 -5.27 18.78
CA THR A 10 -12.36 -5.29 17.92
C THR A 10 -12.06 -4.51 16.65
N VAL A 11 -11.99 -5.21 15.53
CA VAL A 11 -11.67 -4.68 14.20
C VAL A 11 -12.58 -5.37 13.19
N ASP A 12 -13.37 -4.57 12.48
CA ASP A 12 -14.38 -5.05 11.54
C ASP A 12 -13.82 -5.15 10.12
N ALA A 13 -12.88 -4.26 9.77
CA ALA A 13 -12.14 -4.33 8.52
C ALA A 13 -10.74 -3.75 8.67
N ALA A 14 -9.80 -4.21 7.86
CA ALA A 14 -8.44 -3.71 7.87
C ALA A 14 -7.85 -3.57 6.47
N PHE A 15 -6.93 -2.61 6.37
CA PHE A 15 -6.09 -2.39 5.21
C PHE A 15 -4.63 -2.40 5.66
N PHE A 16 -3.78 -3.04 4.87
CA PHE A 16 -2.35 -3.10 5.11
C PHE A 16 -1.60 -2.88 3.79
N ALA A 17 -0.53 -2.10 3.84
CA ALA A 17 0.35 -1.92 2.69
C ALA A 17 1.82 -1.95 3.10
N THR A 18 2.68 -2.52 2.25
CA THR A 18 4.11 -2.24 2.31
C THR A 18 4.39 -0.95 1.55
N VAL A 19 5.43 -0.22 1.95
CA VAL A 19 5.80 1.04 1.30
C VAL A 19 7.26 1.02 0.85
N ASP A 20 7.59 1.84 -0.15
CA ASP A 20 8.97 2.19 -0.44
C ASP A 20 9.45 3.19 0.63
N PRO A 21 10.47 2.86 1.45
CA PRO A 21 10.93 3.74 2.52
C PRO A 21 11.50 5.09 2.07
N ALA A 22 11.82 5.26 0.77
CA ALA A 22 12.32 6.52 0.23
C ALA A 22 11.19 7.47 -0.21
N THR A 23 10.04 6.92 -0.62
CA THR A 23 8.96 7.70 -1.23
C THR A 23 7.62 7.58 -0.49
N LEU A 24 7.51 6.63 0.44
CA LEU A 24 6.29 6.21 1.15
C LEU A 24 5.15 5.76 0.22
N LEU A 25 5.44 5.53 -1.06
CA LEU A 25 4.49 4.97 -2.00
C LEU A 25 4.25 3.50 -1.71
N PHE A 26 3.00 3.07 -1.82
CA PHE A 26 2.63 1.69 -1.56
C PHE A 26 3.23 0.77 -2.62
N THR A 27 3.93 -0.27 -2.19
CA THR A 27 4.55 -1.30 -3.03
C THR A 27 3.73 -2.59 -3.07
N SER A 28 2.87 -2.81 -2.08
CA SER A 28 1.83 -3.84 -2.07
C SER A 28 0.66 -3.36 -1.19
N ALA A 29 -0.52 -3.97 -1.34
CA ALA A 29 -1.66 -3.67 -0.49
C ALA A 29 -2.58 -4.88 -0.38
N VAL A 30 -3.08 -5.13 0.82
CA VAL A 30 -4.09 -6.12 1.17
C VAL A 30 -5.19 -5.39 1.92
N ALA A 31 -6.44 -5.63 1.54
CA ALA A 31 -7.61 -5.05 2.16
C ALA A 31 -8.63 -6.16 2.44
N ASP A 32 -9.38 -6.03 3.54
CA ASP A 32 -10.58 -6.82 3.79
C ASP A 32 -11.77 -6.32 2.95
N GLU A 33 -12.83 -7.11 2.86
CA GLU A 33 -14.14 -6.60 2.47
C GLU A 33 -14.73 -5.79 3.65
N PRO A 34 -15.42 -4.66 3.44
CA PRO A 34 -15.74 -4.01 2.16
C PRO A 34 -14.66 -3.03 1.63
N LEU A 35 -13.54 -2.86 2.32
CA LEU A 35 -12.48 -1.91 1.95
C LEU A 35 -11.84 -2.20 0.58
N ARG A 36 -11.82 -3.47 0.16
CA ARG A 36 -11.29 -3.89 -1.13
C ARG A 36 -12.01 -3.25 -2.30
N ALA A 37 -13.34 -3.12 -2.22
CA ALA A 37 -14.17 -2.53 -3.27
C ALA A 37 -13.91 -1.03 -3.47
N VAL A 38 -13.49 -0.32 -2.41
CA VAL A 38 -13.26 1.14 -2.42
C VAL A 38 -11.77 1.53 -2.33
N THR A 39 -10.88 0.60 -2.67
CA THR A 39 -9.43 0.83 -2.54
C THR A 39 -8.97 1.99 -3.42
N ALA A 40 -9.61 2.24 -4.57
CA ALA A 40 -9.23 3.35 -5.46
C ALA A 40 -9.52 4.72 -4.83
N GLU A 41 -10.71 4.89 -4.25
CA GLU A 41 -11.19 6.09 -3.58
C GLU A 41 -10.36 6.37 -2.33
N PHE A 42 -10.05 5.33 -1.56
CA PHE A 42 -9.17 5.44 -0.40
C PHE A 42 -7.78 5.96 -0.78
N LEU A 43 -7.19 5.43 -1.86
CA LEU A 43 -5.89 5.90 -2.37
C LEU A 43 -5.97 7.31 -2.97
N ALA A 44 -7.08 7.63 -3.64
CA ALA A 44 -7.32 8.98 -4.17
C ALA A 44 -7.40 10.01 -3.03
N ASN A 45 -8.03 9.69 -1.90
CA ASN A 45 -7.93 10.52 -0.70
C ASN A 45 -6.48 10.57 -0.20
N GLU A 46 -5.87 9.41 0.10
CA GLU A 46 -4.57 9.32 0.79
C GLU A 46 -3.52 10.19 0.12
N PHE A 47 -3.37 10.07 -1.19
CA PHE A 47 -2.36 10.82 -1.91
C PHE A 47 -2.91 12.15 -2.45
N GLY A 48 -4.16 12.20 -2.89
CA GLY A 48 -4.75 13.30 -3.67
C GLY A 48 -5.32 14.49 -2.91
N ARG A 49 -5.71 14.32 -1.64
CA ARG A 49 -6.44 15.35 -0.88
C ARG A 49 -5.81 15.58 0.49
N ALA A 50 -5.89 16.81 1.00
CA ALA A 50 -5.59 17.07 2.40
C ALA A 50 -6.62 16.37 3.30
N ASP A 51 -6.17 15.73 4.37
CA ASP A 51 -7.00 15.04 5.37
C ASP A 51 -6.15 14.80 6.62
N VAL A 52 -6.77 14.34 7.71
CA VAL A 52 -6.05 13.95 8.93
C VAL A 52 -5.39 12.56 8.77
N ASN A 53 -4.40 12.27 9.61
CA ASN A 53 -3.75 10.96 9.70
C ASN A 53 -3.24 10.40 8.36
N LYS A 54 -2.72 11.26 7.48
CA LYS A 54 -1.99 10.81 6.29
C LYS A 54 -0.77 10.00 6.70
N PHE A 55 -0.49 8.90 6.01
CA PHE A 55 0.61 8.02 6.38
C PHE A 55 1.97 8.69 6.27
N ALA A 56 2.15 9.60 5.31
CA ALA A 56 3.36 10.39 5.20
C ALA A 56 3.57 11.26 6.45
N LEU A 57 2.51 11.89 6.96
CA LEU A 57 2.58 12.70 8.18
C LEU A 57 2.81 11.85 9.42
N LEU A 58 2.15 10.69 9.53
CA LEU A 58 2.36 9.75 10.65
C LEU A 58 3.78 9.17 10.64
N ALA A 59 4.37 8.92 9.47
CA ALA A 59 5.73 8.39 9.38
C ALA A 59 6.81 9.38 9.86
N GLU A 60 6.50 10.67 9.82
CA GLU A 60 7.38 11.76 10.28
C GLU A 60 7.06 12.23 11.71
N ALA A 61 5.86 11.92 12.20
CA ALA A 61 5.40 12.33 13.52
C ALA A 61 6.15 11.62 14.66
N ALA A 62 6.17 12.26 15.83
CA ALA A 62 6.71 11.66 17.05
C ALA A 62 5.89 10.44 17.51
N ASP A 63 4.57 10.47 17.28
CA ASP A 63 3.68 9.33 17.47
C ASP A 63 3.16 8.86 16.10
N PRO A 64 3.57 7.67 15.62
CA PRO A 64 3.19 7.18 14.30
C PRO A 64 1.81 6.52 14.28
N VAL A 65 1.05 6.58 15.39
CA VAL A 65 -0.27 5.94 15.54
C VAL A 65 -1.30 6.98 15.96
N SER A 66 -2.44 7.00 15.27
CA SER A 66 -3.56 7.90 15.59
C SER A 66 -4.88 7.32 15.11
N SER A 67 -6.00 7.68 15.74
CA SER A 67 -7.35 7.40 15.21
C SER A 67 -8.01 8.64 14.62
N LEU A 68 -9.00 8.43 13.77
CA LEU A 68 -9.81 9.50 13.19
C LEU A 68 -10.48 10.30 14.32
N ASP A 69 -11.12 9.62 15.26
CA ASP A 69 -11.79 10.28 16.40
C ASP A 69 -10.82 11.11 17.25
N HIS A 70 -9.60 10.62 17.50
CA HIS A 70 -8.59 11.38 18.23
C HIS A 70 -8.15 12.63 17.45
N ALA A 71 -7.89 12.48 16.16
CA ALA A 71 -7.42 13.57 15.30
C ALA A 71 -8.47 14.65 15.07
N THR A 72 -9.75 14.28 15.01
CA THR A 72 -10.86 15.23 14.78
C THR A 72 -11.61 15.61 16.06
N ARG A 73 -11.20 15.09 17.22
CA ARG A 73 -11.89 15.27 18.50
C ARG A 73 -13.36 14.83 18.43
N GLY A 74 -13.61 13.73 17.71
CA GLY A 74 -14.93 13.15 17.48
C GLY A 74 -15.70 13.74 16.30
N ASP A 75 -15.25 14.83 15.68
CA ASP A 75 -15.89 15.38 14.47
C ASP A 75 -15.47 14.61 13.21
N ARG A 76 -15.99 13.38 13.06
CA ARG A 76 -15.70 12.53 11.90
C ARG A 76 -16.02 13.20 10.56
N ALA A 77 -17.00 14.12 10.52
CA ALA A 77 -17.40 14.83 9.31
C ALA A 77 -16.32 15.80 8.78
N ALA A 78 -15.34 16.18 9.60
CA ALA A 78 -14.18 16.96 9.18
C ALA A 78 -13.24 16.20 8.22
N SER A 79 -13.34 14.87 8.17
CA SER A 79 -12.57 14.05 7.24
C SER A 79 -13.39 13.70 5.99
N SER A 80 -12.90 14.14 4.83
CA SER A 80 -13.53 13.82 3.55
C SER A 80 -13.64 12.30 3.31
N ARG A 81 -12.61 11.55 3.71
CA ARG A 81 -12.61 10.09 3.59
C ARG A 81 -13.62 9.44 4.52
N SER A 82 -13.81 9.98 5.72
CA SER A 82 -14.85 9.48 6.62
C SER A 82 -16.21 9.55 5.94
N VAL A 83 -16.57 10.73 5.42
CA VAL A 83 -17.89 10.99 4.82
C VAL A 83 -18.08 10.25 3.50
N GLU A 84 -17.10 10.34 2.60
CA GLU A 84 -17.26 9.90 1.22
C GLU A 84 -16.96 8.41 1.02
N VAL A 85 -16.10 7.81 1.88
CA VAL A 85 -15.62 6.44 1.70
C VAL A 85 -16.07 5.51 2.83
N MET A 86 -15.97 5.95 4.09
CA MET A 86 -16.22 5.06 5.24
C MET A 86 -17.70 4.97 5.61
N THR A 87 -18.40 6.10 5.72
CA THR A 87 -19.82 6.14 6.08
C THR A 87 -20.71 5.29 5.15
N PRO A 88 -20.54 5.31 3.81
CA PRO A 88 -21.32 4.45 2.92
C PRO A 88 -21.11 2.94 3.14
N LEU A 89 -20.00 2.56 3.80
CA LEU A 89 -19.67 1.18 4.14
C LEU A 89 -20.11 0.79 5.56
N GLY A 90 -20.76 1.69 6.29
CA GLY A 90 -21.13 1.49 7.70
C GLY A 90 -19.95 1.53 8.67
N LEU A 91 -18.84 2.17 8.28
CA LEU A 91 -17.64 2.28 9.10
C LEU A 91 -17.59 3.63 9.84
N GLY A 92 -17.19 3.59 11.11
CA GLY A 92 -17.11 4.73 12.02
C GLY A 92 -15.68 5.24 12.21
N ASP A 93 -15.01 4.84 13.28
CA ASP A 93 -13.64 5.25 13.56
C ASP A 93 -12.61 4.40 12.77
N GLU A 94 -11.46 5.00 12.50
CA GLU A 94 -10.32 4.35 11.86
C GLU A 94 -9.03 4.68 12.61
N LEU A 95 -8.31 3.64 13.01
CA LEU A 95 -6.96 3.72 13.55
C LEU A 95 -5.95 3.51 12.43
N ARG A 96 -5.04 4.46 12.27
CA ARG A 96 -3.93 4.40 11.31
C ARG A 96 -2.60 4.31 12.02
N ALA A 97 -1.67 3.55 11.44
CA ALA A 97 -0.29 3.52 11.91
C ALA A 97 0.72 3.43 10.76
N ALA A 98 1.81 4.20 10.89
CA ALA A 98 3.05 4.00 10.14
C ALA A 98 3.95 3.01 10.89
N LEU A 99 4.45 1.99 10.19
CA LEU A 99 5.26 0.93 10.78
C LEU A 99 6.75 1.26 10.59
N ILE A 100 7.34 1.82 11.64
CA ILE A 100 8.72 2.34 11.64
C ILE A 100 9.71 1.35 12.26
N SER A 101 10.81 1.06 11.54
CA SER A 101 11.98 0.36 12.08
C SER A 101 13.26 0.99 11.50
N GLY A 102 14.26 1.22 12.36
CA GLY A 102 15.52 1.85 11.95
C GLY A 102 15.34 3.25 11.36
N GLY A 103 14.38 4.03 11.89
CA GLY A 103 14.09 5.39 11.42
C GLY A 103 13.43 5.49 10.05
N ARG A 104 12.92 4.37 9.51
CA ARG A 104 12.26 4.31 8.19
C ARG A 104 10.94 3.60 8.28
N CYS A 105 9.97 4.04 7.48
CA CYS A 105 8.69 3.37 7.33
C CYS A 105 8.79 2.21 6.34
N TRP A 106 8.32 1.04 6.75
CA TRP A 106 8.36 -0.19 5.94
C TRP A 106 6.97 -0.67 5.54
N GLY A 107 5.93 -0.14 6.18
CA GLY A 107 4.55 -0.43 5.87
C GLY A 107 3.60 0.44 6.66
N VAL A 108 2.32 0.29 6.37
CA VAL A 108 1.25 1.04 6.99
C VAL A 108 0.06 0.13 7.24
N ILE A 109 -0.76 0.48 8.23
CA ILE A 109 -1.98 -0.25 8.56
C ILE A 109 -3.12 0.73 8.86
N CYS A 110 -4.32 0.39 8.41
CA CYS A 110 -5.59 0.94 8.88
C CYS A 110 -6.41 -0.18 9.50
N LEU A 111 -7.00 0.11 10.65
CA LEU A 111 -7.98 -0.73 11.32
C LEU A 111 -9.27 0.08 11.42
N HIS A 112 -10.38 -0.51 11.01
CA HIS A 112 -11.69 0.13 11.04
C HIS A 112 -12.60 -0.57 12.04
N ARG A 113 -13.49 0.21 12.63
CA ARG A 113 -14.67 -0.28 13.34
C ARG A 113 -15.93 0.12 12.59
N GLU A 114 -17.01 -0.64 12.81
CA GLU A 114 -18.35 -0.21 12.42
C GLU A 114 -18.73 1.12 13.07
N ASP A 115 -19.73 1.79 12.51
CA ASP A 115 -20.21 3.05 13.05
C ASP A 115 -20.91 2.83 14.40
N ALA A 116 -20.25 3.30 15.45
CA ALA A 116 -20.70 3.21 16.83
C ALA A 116 -20.36 4.49 17.59
N GLU A 117 -20.99 4.64 18.76
CA GLU A 117 -20.83 5.80 19.66
C GLU A 117 -19.37 6.03 20.08
N PHE A 118 -18.60 4.95 20.27
CA PHE A 118 -17.20 5.03 20.68
C PHE A 118 -16.28 4.37 19.66
N GLY A 119 -15.25 5.11 19.24
CA GLY A 119 -14.18 4.62 18.38
C GLY A 119 -13.08 3.86 19.15
N PHE A 120 -11.87 3.94 18.63
CA PHE A 120 -10.67 3.37 19.25
C PHE A 120 -10.25 4.18 20.48
N SER A 121 -10.09 3.49 21.59
CA SER A 121 -9.60 4.07 22.84
C SER A 121 -8.08 4.24 22.85
N GLU A 122 -7.53 5.05 23.75
CA GLU A 122 -6.07 5.14 23.94
C GLU A 122 -5.43 3.78 24.26
N ARG A 123 -6.17 2.88 24.91
CA ARG A 123 -5.71 1.51 25.14
C ARG A 123 -5.53 0.77 23.81
N ASP A 124 -6.47 0.91 22.88
CA ASP A 124 -6.39 0.31 21.55
C ASP A 124 -5.17 0.85 20.78
N LEU A 125 -4.97 2.18 20.79
CA LEU A 125 -3.81 2.82 20.16
C LEU A 125 -2.50 2.33 20.79
N SER A 126 -2.44 2.19 22.12
CA SER A 126 -1.26 1.69 22.84
C SER A 126 -0.86 0.27 22.42
N VAL A 127 -1.82 -0.60 22.09
CA VAL A 127 -1.53 -1.94 21.56
C VAL A 127 -0.83 -1.84 20.21
N VAL A 128 -1.35 -1.01 19.31
CA VAL A 128 -0.76 -0.82 17.98
C VAL A 128 0.63 -0.16 18.08
N ARG A 129 0.81 0.84 18.96
CA ARG A 129 2.12 1.46 19.23
C ARG A 129 3.16 0.42 19.67
N ARG A 130 2.78 -0.53 20.51
CA ARG A 130 3.67 -1.61 20.97
C ARG A 130 4.00 -2.62 19.88
N LEU A 131 3.04 -2.94 19.01
CA LEU A 131 3.24 -3.92 17.94
C LEU A 131 3.96 -3.34 16.71
N GLY A 132 3.75 -2.05 16.43
CA GLY A 132 4.22 -1.36 15.22
C GLY A 132 5.69 -1.62 14.87
N PRO A 133 6.64 -1.37 15.80
CA PRO A 133 8.07 -1.60 15.54
C PRO A 133 8.42 -3.06 15.21
N HIS A 134 7.74 -4.03 15.84
CA HIS A 134 7.98 -5.45 15.57
C HIS A 134 7.46 -5.85 14.18
N LEU A 135 6.30 -5.32 13.77
CA LEU A 135 5.77 -5.53 12.43
C LEU A 135 6.69 -4.90 11.38
N ALA A 136 7.13 -3.66 11.61
CA ALA A 136 8.06 -2.95 10.75
C ALA A 136 9.37 -3.72 10.55
N GLU A 137 9.93 -4.29 11.62
CA GLU A 137 11.14 -5.09 11.55
C GLU A 137 10.94 -6.39 10.76
N GLY A 138 9.78 -7.05 10.89
CA GLY A 138 9.43 -8.20 10.07
C GLY A 138 9.40 -7.86 8.57
N LEU A 139 8.80 -6.72 8.21
CA LEU A 139 8.74 -6.23 6.83
C LEU A 139 10.12 -5.85 6.29
N ARG A 140 10.94 -5.17 7.11
CA ARG A 140 12.31 -4.82 6.74
C ARG A 140 13.13 -6.07 6.42
N ARG A 141 13.02 -7.12 7.24
CA ARG A 141 13.74 -8.37 7.03
C ARG A 141 13.25 -9.16 5.82
N SER A 142 11.94 -9.20 5.56
CA SER A 142 11.42 -9.91 4.40
C SER A 142 11.93 -9.32 3.08
N LEU A 143 12.10 -8.00 3.02
CA LEU A 143 12.68 -7.31 1.87
C LEU A 143 14.17 -7.62 1.64
N LEU A 144 14.92 -7.93 2.71
CA LEU A 144 16.34 -8.29 2.62
C LEU A 144 16.57 -9.74 2.16
N VAL A 145 15.60 -10.64 2.39
CA VAL A 145 15.72 -12.07 2.04
C VAL A 145 15.47 -12.33 0.54
N GLY A 146 14.86 -11.39 -0.19
CA GLY A 146 14.49 -11.52 -1.61
C GLY A 146 15.47 -10.89 -2.62
N SER A 147 16.75 -10.73 -2.31
CA SER A 147 17.71 -10.03 -3.18
C SER A 147 18.21 -10.83 -4.40
N ASP A 148 17.94 -12.14 -4.46
CA ASP A 148 18.31 -13.00 -5.60
C ASP A 148 17.15 -13.10 -6.61
N LEU A 149 16.99 -12.10 -7.46
CA LEU A 149 16.14 -12.19 -8.66
C LEU A 149 17.03 -12.18 -9.91
N GLN A 150 16.91 -13.24 -10.70
CA GLN A 150 17.58 -13.38 -11.99
C GLN A 150 16.65 -12.78 -13.06
N GLU A 151 17.09 -11.71 -13.74
CA GLU A 151 16.33 -11.03 -14.80
C GLU A 151 16.21 -11.95 -16.03
N SER A 152 15.06 -12.57 -16.25
CA SER A 152 14.77 -13.32 -17.48
C SER A 152 13.98 -12.50 -18.52
N ALA A 153 13.19 -11.52 -18.07
CA ALA A 153 12.40 -10.64 -18.91
C ALA A 153 12.92 -9.19 -18.86
N GLY A 154 12.92 -8.50 -20.00
CA GLY A 154 13.28 -7.09 -20.11
C GLY A 154 12.27 -6.15 -19.42
N PRO A 155 12.55 -4.83 -19.38
CA PRO A 155 11.62 -3.86 -18.82
C PRO A 155 10.34 -3.76 -19.66
N GLY A 156 9.17 -3.73 -19.00
CA GLY A 156 7.88 -3.51 -19.64
C GLY A 156 7.44 -2.04 -19.67
N VAL A 157 6.58 -1.69 -20.62
CA VAL A 157 5.96 -0.35 -20.75
C VAL A 157 4.44 -0.45 -20.63
N ILE A 158 3.84 0.45 -19.85
CA ILE A 158 2.39 0.63 -19.73
C ILE A 158 2.09 2.11 -20.06
N VAL A 159 1.15 2.35 -20.96
CA VAL A 159 0.62 3.69 -21.26
C VAL A 159 -0.76 3.79 -20.63
N LEU A 160 -0.96 4.86 -19.85
CA LEU A 160 -2.19 5.12 -19.11
C LEU A 160 -2.84 6.42 -19.59
N ASP A 161 -4.16 6.49 -19.52
CA ASP A 161 -4.90 7.74 -19.69
C ASP A 161 -4.91 8.60 -18.40
N ALA A 162 -5.68 9.69 -18.41
CA ALA A 162 -5.76 10.62 -17.29
C ALA A 162 -6.48 10.02 -16.07
N GLU A 163 -7.29 8.99 -16.28
CA GLU A 163 -8.05 8.23 -15.30
C GLU A 163 -7.28 7.01 -14.78
N LEU A 164 -6.03 6.83 -15.25
CA LEU A 164 -5.15 5.68 -14.94
C LEU A 164 -5.64 4.35 -15.52
N ALA A 165 -6.50 4.37 -16.54
CA ALA A 165 -6.86 3.18 -17.29
C ALA A 165 -5.77 2.84 -18.33
N ILE A 166 -5.60 1.54 -18.61
CA ILE A 166 -4.59 1.06 -19.55
C ILE A 166 -5.02 1.36 -20.99
N VAL A 167 -4.24 2.20 -21.67
CA VAL A 167 -4.41 2.52 -23.11
C VAL A 167 -3.59 1.55 -23.96
N SER A 168 -2.37 1.22 -23.53
CA SER A 168 -1.54 0.19 -24.17
C SER A 168 -0.56 -0.43 -23.19
N ILE A 169 -0.12 -1.65 -23.51
CA ILE A 169 0.79 -2.43 -22.67
C ILE A 169 1.72 -3.28 -23.55
N SER A 170 3.00 -3.37 -23.17
CA SER A 170 3.96 -4.26 -23.83
C SER A 170 3.85 -5.70 -23.31
N PRO A 171 4.27 -6.73 -24.08
CA PRO A 171 4.25 -8.12 -23.62
C PRO A 171 5.05 -8.37 -22.33
N GLU A 172 6.18 -7.68 -22.16
CA GLU A 172 6.98 -7.75 -20.93
C GLU A 172 6.24 -7.12 -19.74
N ALA A 173 5.50 -6.04 -19.97
CA ALA A 173 4.66 -5.45 -18.93
C ALA A 173 3.49 -6.37 -18.55
N GLU A 174 2.86 -7.04 -19.51
CA GLU A 174 1.84 -8.06 -19.20
C GLU A 174 2.40 -9.20 -18.34
N TYR A 175 3.60 -9.69 -18.68
CA TYR A 175 4.30 -10.69 -17.88
C TYR A 175 4.53 -10.20 -16.45
N TRP A 176 5.13 -9.01 -16.28
CA TRP A 176 5.38 -8.47 -14.94
C TRP A 176 4.09 -8.16 -14.17
N LEU A 177 3.03 -7.72 -14.83
CA LEU A 177 1.73 -7.54 -14.19
C LEU A 177 1.19 -8.87 -13.65
N SER A 178 1.25 -9.95 -14.43
CA SER A 178 0.80 -11.27 -13.95
C SER A 178 1.59 -11.76 -12.73
N GLU A 179 2.87 -11.42 -12.64
CA GLU A 179 3.73 -11.78 -11.51
C GLU A 179 3.50 -10.89 -10.26
N LEU A 180 2.85 -9.73 -10.42
CA LEU A 180 2.48 -8.82 -9.34
C LEU A 180 1.02 -8.99 -8.88
N SER A 181 0.16 -9.47 -9.77
CA SER A 181 -1.27 -9.67 -9.53
C SER A 181 -1.53 -11.13 -9.19
N GLU A 182 -1.22 -11.55 -7.97
CA GLU A 182 -1.43 -12.96 -7.56
C GLU A 182 -2.89 -13.43 -7.72
N GLN A 183 -3.89 -12.54 -7.87
CA GLN A 183 -5.30 -12.88 -8.08
C GLN A 183 -6.18 -11.66 -8.44
N ARG A 184 -5.88 -10.91 -9.52
CA ARG A 184 -6.73 -9.76 -9.96
C ARG A 184 -7.29 -9.94 -11.36
N SER A 185 -8.43 -9.29 -11.63
CA SER A 185 -8.92 -9.10 -12.99
C SER A 185 -7.87 -8.32 -13.79
N ARG A 186 -7.74 -8.63 -15.08
CA ARG A 186 -6.75 -8.02 -15.99
C ARG A 186 -6.91 -6.49 -16.14
N ALA A 187 -8.00 -5.93 -15.65
CA ALA A 187 -8.38 -4.52 -15.80
C ALA A 187 -7.83 -3.60 -14.69
N ASP A 188 -7.52 -4.13 -13.49
CA ASP A 188 -7.10 -3.29 -12.37
C ASP A 188 -5.57 -3.28 -12.19
N LEU A 189 -4.98 -2.09 -12.26
CA LEU A 189 -3.56 -1.91 -12.00
C LEU A 189 -3.19 -2.34 -10.57
N PRO A 190 -2.08 -3.10 -10.39
CA PRO A 190 -1.49 -3.33 -9.08
C PRO A 190 -1.21 -2.00 -8.37
N VAL A 191 -1.38 -1.98 -7.04
CA VAL A 191 -1.23 -0.74 -6.27
C VAL A 191 0.10 -0.05 -6.52
N ALA A 192 1.17 -0.81 -6.66
CA ALA A 192 2.50 -0.30 -6.90
C ALA A 192 2.58 0.49 -8.22
N VAL A 193 2.01 -0.06 -9.30
CA VAL A 193 1.96 0.56 -10.63
C VAL A 193 1.10 1.83 -10.61
N ARG A 194 -0.09 1.75 -9.99
CA ARG A 194 -0.95 2.92 -9.78
C ARG A 194 -0.23 4.02 -9.00
N MET A 195 0.51 3.67 -7.95
CA MET A 195 1.24 4.63 -7.14
C MET A 195 2.38 5.32 -7.91
N ALA A 196 3.13 4.58 -8.72
CA ALA A 196 4.12 5.20 -9.59
C ALA A 196 3.48 6.11 -10.63
N ALA A 197 2.35 5.73 -11.23
CA ALA A 197 1.66 6.56 -12.21
C ALA A 197 1.18 7.89 -11.58
N VAL A 198 0.56 7.83 -10.39
CA VAL A 198 0.15 9.02 -9.63
C VAL A 198 1.35 9.90 -9.31
N GLN A 199 2.46 9.32 -8.85
CA GLN A 199 3.66 10.07 -8.53
C GLN A 199 4.26 10.74 -9.78
N LEU A 200 4.35 10.01 -10.89
CA LEU A 200 4.86 10.55 -12.14
C LEU A 200 4.02 11.74 -12.61
N ARG A 201 2.69 11.64 -12.57
CA ARG A 201 1.80 12.76 -12.93
C ARG A 201 2.04 14.03 -12.12
N ARG A 202 2.34 13.91 -10.83
CA ARG A 202 2.67 15.07 -9.96
C ARG A 202 4.00 15.71 -10.32
N LEU A 203 4.95 14.90 -10.77
CA LEU A 203 6.30 15.34 -11.13
C LEU A 203 6.39 15.84 -12.57
N SER A 204 5.35 15.65 -13.39
CA SER A 204 5.28 16.07 -14.79
C SER A 204 5.15 17.59 -14.95
N THR A 205 6.21 18.31 -14.60
CA THR A 205 6.51 19.66 -15.13
C THR A 205 7.75 19.65 -16.04
N SER A 206 8.37 18.49 -16.28
CA SER A 206 9.49 18.34 -17.22
C SER A 206 9.58 16.95 -17.85
N CYS A 207 9.88 16.89 -19.16
CA CYS A 207 10.02 15.69 -19.99
C CYS A 207 11.27 14.83 -19.67
N THR A 208 11.37 14.28 -18.47
CA THR A 208 12.40 13.27 -18.13
C THR A 208 11.78 11.91 -17.93
N CYS A 209 12.29 10.90 -18.66
CA CYS A 209 11.94 9.50 -18.45
C CYS A 209 12.37 9.07 -17.04
N ARG A 210 11.42 8.66 -16.21
CA ARG A 210 11.66 8.25 -14.82
C ARG A 210 11.29 6.76 -14.66
N ARG A 211 12.16 6.01 -14.00
CA ARG A 211 12.01 4.57 -13.79
C ARG A 211 11.61 4.28 -12.34
N THR A 212 10.53 3.54 -12.15
CA THR A 212 10.17 2.95 -10.86
C THR A 212 10.38 1.44 -10.95
N ARG A 213 11.03 0.84 -9.95
CA ARG A 213 11.27 -0.61 -9.90
C ARG A 213 10.27 -1.24 -8.93
N PHE A 214 9.58 -2.27 -9.39
CA PHE A 214 8.70 -3.10 -8.57
C PHE A 214 9.32 -4.48 -8.37
N ARG A 215 8.97 -5.14 -7.27
CA ARG A 215 9.41 -6.52 -6.99
C ARG A 215 8.19 -7.43 -7.01
N SER A 216 8.30 -8.53 -7.75
CA SER A 216 7.35 -9.64 -7.66
C SER A 216 7.68 -10.53 -6.46
N THR A 217 6.66 -11.18 -5.92
CA THR A 217 6.72 -12.20 -4.86
C THR A 217 7.16 -13.58 -5.37
N CYS A 218 7.30 -13.77 -6.69
CA CYS A 218 7.63 -15.05 -7.31
C CYS A 218 9.09 -15.45 -7.10
N GLY A 219 9.34 -16.27 -6.07
CA GLY A 219 10.62 -16.93 -5.83
C GLY A 219 10.83 -18.21 -6.65
N ARG A 220 10.70 -18.18 -7.98
CA ARG A 220 10.97 -19.39 -8.80
C ARG A 220 12.44 -19.50 -9.20
N ARG A 221 13.09 -20.53 -8.65
CA ARG A 221 14.35 -21.08 -9.18
C ARG A 221 14.06 -21.99 -10.36
N THR A 222 14.53 -21.63 -11.54
CA THR A 222 14.76 -22.61 -12.60
C THR A 222 16.13 -22.37 -13.23
N LYS A 223 17.08 -23.28 -12.92
CA LYS A 223 18.30 -23.44 -13.69
C LYS A 223 17.93 -24.01 -15.05
N ARG A 224 18.22 -23.28 -16.13
CA ARG A 224 18.48 -23.89 -17.43
C ARG A 224 19.69 -23.21 -18.05
N SER A 225 20.77 -23.96 -18.11
CA SER A 225 21.93 -23.67 -18.95
C SER A 225 21.57 -23.95 -20.41
N ALA A 226 21.89 -23.05 -21.32
CA ALA A 226 22.07 -23.39 -22.72
C ALA A 226 23.43 -22.83 -23.17
N SER A 227 24.31 -23.75 -23.52
CA SER A 227 25.62 -23.51 -24.12
C SER A 227 25.46 -22.89 -25.50
N ALA A 228 26.36 -21.96 -25.83
CA ALA A 228 26.59 -21.58 -27.22
C ALA A 228 27.13 -22.79 -28.00
N ALA A 229 26.70 -22.92 -29.25
CA ALA A 229 27.45 -23.62 -30.28
C ALA A 229 27.67 -22.63 -31.41
N GLY A 230 28.90 -22.12 -31.50
CA GLY A 230 29.42 -21.56 -32.73
C GLY A 230 29.74 -22.70 -33.70
N GLY A 231 29.66 -22.43 -34.99
CA GLY A 231 30.03 -23.38 -36.02
C GLY A 231 29.66 -22.87 -37.41
N SER A 232 30.57 -22.06 -37.93
CA SER A 232 30.94 -21.81 -39.35
C SER A 232 29.88 -21.82 -40.44
#